data_AF-A0AAE7BAR5-F1
#
_entry.id   AF-A0AAE7BAR5-F1
#
_cell.length_a   1.000
_cell.length_b   1.000
_cell.length_c   1.000
_cell.angle_alpha   90.00
_cell.angle_beta   90.00
_cell.angle_gamma   90.00
#
_symmetry.space_group_name_H-M   'P 1'
#
loop_
_entity.id
_entity.type
_entity.pdbx_description
1 polymer ?
#
loop_
_entity_poly.entity_id
_entity_poly.type
_entity_poly.pdbx_seq_one_letter_code
_entity_poly.pdbx_strand_id
1 'polypeptide(L)'
;MIKQLGLFTLSLISIIAVYVFLLGENKTIEIIKDDYLYLLSLIPMGFIYLYFRLKLKDYELIDFNKNANLSFRTSIVIFLVFEVIDYIQEDGFIGMISQWFFYWVMGLIALFLIEIINYLKNYVLIKKAIK
;
A
#
# COMPACT_ATOMS: atom_id res chain seq x y z
N MET A 1 -12.28 -1.97 -7.48
CA MET A 1 -10.96 -1.83 -8.14
C MET A 1 -10.75 -0.51 -8.88
N ILE A 2 -11.45 -0.18 -9.98
CA ILE A 2 -11.16 1.07 -10.78
C ILE A 2 -11.29 2.35 -9.94
N LYS A 3 -12.32 2.45 -9.09
CA LYS A 3 -12.53 3.61 -8.20
C LYS A 3 -11.45 3.73 -7.11
N GLN A 4 -10.91 2.61 -6.61
CA GLN A 4 -9.84 2.58 -5.60
C GLN A 4 -8.48 2.88 -6.22
N LEU A 5 -8.24 2.41 -7.45
CA LEU A 5 -7.03 2.73 -8.22
C LEU A 5 -6.95 4.23 -8.49
N GLY A 6 -8.06 4.86 -8.88
CA GLY A 6 -8.13 6.31 -9.06
C GLY A 6 -7.77 7.11 -7.80
N LEU A 7 -8.18 6.63 -6.62
CA LEU A 7 -7.83 7.27 -5.34
C LEU A 7 -6.34 7.11 -5.02
N PHE A 8 -5.75 5.93 -5.23
CA PHE A 8 -4.32 5.69 -5.02
C PHE A 8 -3.42 6.49 -5.96
N THR A 9 -3.82 6.60 -7.24
CA THR A 9 -3.10 7.41 -8.22
C THR A 9 -3.22 8.90 -7.89
N LEU A 10 -4.41 9.37 -7.50
CA LEU A 10 -4.62 10.76 -7.13
C LEU A 10 -3.86 11.15 -5.85
N SER A 11 -3.79 10.26 -4.85
CA SER A 11 -2.99 10.50 -3.66
C SER A 11 -1.50 10.57 -3.98
N LEU A 12 -0.99 9.69 -4.86
CA LEU A 12 0.40 9.76 -5.32
C LEU A 12 0.71 11.09 -6.00
N ILE A 13 -0.12 11.50 -6.97
CA ILE A 13 0.06 12.78 -7.68
C ILE A 13 0.05 13.94 -6.68
N SER A 14 -0.84 13.89 -5.68
CA SER A 14 -0.92 14.93 -4.65
C SER A 14 0.35 15.00 -3.80
N ILE A 15 0.89 13.84 -3.36
CA ILE A 15 2.15 13.77 -2.60
C ILE A 15 3.30 14.36 -3.43
N ILE A 16 3.45 13.93 -4.68
CA ILE A 16 4.52 14.43 -5.57
C ILE A 16 4.37 15.93 -5.82
N ALA A 17 3.15 16.42 -6.05
CA ALA A 17 2.90 17.85 -6.25
C ALA A 17 3.30 18.68 -5.01
N VAL A 18 2.95 18.20 -3.80
CA VAL A 18 3.35 18.85 -2.55
C VAL A 18 4.86 18.84 -2.39
N TYR A 19 5.54 17.73 -2.69
CA TYR A 19 7.00 17.63 -2.57
C TYR A 19 7.70 18.58 -3.55
N VAL A 20 7.30 18.60 -4.82
CA VAL A 20 7.91 19.49 -5.81
C VAL A 20 7.68 20.96 -5.43
N PHE A 21 6.49 21.30 -4.92
CA PHE A 21 6.16 22.67 -4.54
C PHE A 21 6.86 23.15 -3.25
N LEU A 22 6.95 22.31 -2.23
CA LEU A 22 7.52 22.68 -0.92
C LEU A 22 9.01 22.37 -0.79
N LEU A 23 9.47 21.24 -1.33
CA LEU A 23 10.83 20.72 -1.14
C LEU A 23 11.71 20.89 -2.39
N GLY A 24 11.10 21.13 -3.55
CA GLY A 24 11.79 21.21 -4.84
C GLY A 24 12.07 19.86 -5.47
N GLU A 25 12.45 19.87 -6.74
CA GLU A 25 12.65 18.67 -7.56
C GLU A 25 13.76 17.75 -7.02
N ASN A 26 14.92 18.32 -6.66
CA ASN A 26 16.08 17.53 -6.21
C ASN A 26 15.75 16.70 -4.97
N LYS A 27 15.14 17.33 -3.96
CA LYS A 27 14.79 16.64 -2.71
C LYS A 27 13.65 15.63 -2.92
N THR A 28 12.70 15.93 -3.81
CA THR A 28 11.64 14.98 -4.20
C THR A 28 12.25 13.69 -4.77
N ILE A 29 13.22 13.81 -5.68
CA ILE A 29 13.89 12.67 -6.29
C ILE A 29 14.69 11.88 -5.25
N GLU A 30 15.36 12.57 -4.33
CA GLU A 30 16.11 11.95 -3.21
C GLU A 30 15.19 11.09 -2.35
N ILE A 31 14.06 11.64 -1.87
CA ILE A 31 13.09 10.90 -1.05
C ILE A 31 12.58 9.63 -1.76
N ILE A 32 12.22 9.74 -3.05
CA ILE A 32 11.75 8.58 -3.81
C ILE A 32 12.85 7.52 -3.97
N LYS A 33 14.10 7.97 -4.13
CA LYS A 33 15.25 7.07 -4.26
C LYS A 33 15.58 6.39 -2.95
N ASP A 34 15.42 7.05 -1.81
CA ASP A 34 15.72 6.45 -0.50
C ASP A 34 14.80 5.25 -0.21
N ASP A 35 13.56 5.30 -0.70
CA ASP A 35 12.57 4.22 -0.58
C ASP A 35 12.65 3.15 -1.69
N TYR A 36 13.73 3.12 -2.48
CA TYR A 36 13.83 2.23 -3.65
C TYR A 36 13.69 0.74 -3.32
N LEU A 37 14.14 0.30 -2.14
CA LEU A 37 14.04 -1.11 -1.73
C LEU A 37 12.58 -1.53 -1.52
N TYR A 38 11.75 -0.64 -0.98
CA TYR A 38 10.32 -0.90 -0.80
C TYR A 38 9.61 -0.95 -2.15
N LEU A 39 9.96 -0.06 -3.08
CA LEU A 39 9.47 -0.13 -4.46
C LEU A 39 9.89 -1.43 -5.15
N LEU A 40 11.14 -1.86 -4.96
CA LEU A 40 11.65 -3.11 -5.51
C LEU A 40 10.89 -4.32 -4.96
N SER A 41 10.46 -4.29 -3.69
CA SER A 41 9.69 -5.38 -3.06
C SER A 41 8.31 -5.60 -3.71
N LEU A 42 7.75 -4.60 -4.38
CA LEU A 42 6.49 -4.74 -5.10
C LEU A 42 6.61 -5.66 -6.32
N ILE A 43 7.80 -5.81 -6.89
CA ILE A 43 8.04 -6.69 -8.05
C ILE A 43 7.79 -8.17 -7.69
N PRO A 44 8.49 -8.78 -6.70
CA PRO A 44 8.22 -10.16 -6.32
C PRO A 44 6.79 -10.36 -5.80
N MET A 45 6.22 -9.38 -5.07
CA MET A 45 4.81 -9.43 -4.66
C MET A 45 3.87 -9.46 -5.86
N GLY A 46 4.14 -8.65 -6.88
CA GLY A 46 3.41 -8.65 -8.14
C GLY A 46 3.44 -10.01 -8.84
N PHE A 47 4.61 -10.66 -8.89
CA PHE A 47 4.72 -12.01 -9.45
C PHE A 47 3.93 -13.05 -8.64
N ILE A 48 3.98 -13.03 -7.31
CA ILE A 48 3.21 -13.95 -6.46
C ILE A 48 1.71 -13.74 -6.66
N TYR A 49 1.27 -12.48 -6.69
CA TYR A 49 -0.12 -12.11 -6.94
C TYR A 49 -0.59 -12.63 -8.31
N LEU A 50 0.18 -12.38 -9.37
CA LEU A 50 -0.14 -12.85 -10.72
C LEU A 50 -0.19 -14.38 -10.81
N TYR A 51 0.77 -15.07 -10.17
CA TYR A 51 0.79 -16.52 -10.10
C TYR A 51 -0.53 -17.07 -9.54
N PHE A 52 -0.93 -16.58 -8.36
CA PHE A 52 -2.17 -17.03 -7.73
C PHE A 52 -3.41 -16.68 -8.56
N ARG A 53 -3.46 -15.45 -9.08
CA ARG A 53 -4.58 -14.99 -9.90
C ARG A 53 -4.79 -15.84 -11.14
N LEU A 54 -3.72 -16.25 -11.82
CA LEU A 54 -3.79 -17.13 -12.98
C LEU A 54 -4.18 -18.56 -12.57
N LYS A 55 -3.61 -19.07 -11.47
CA LYS A 55 -3.86 -20.44 -11.00
C LYS A 55 -5.30 -20.66 -10.53
N LEU A 56 -5.93 -19.61 -9.98
CA LEU A 56 -7.24 -19.64 -9.35
C LEU A 56 -8.36 -19.04 -10.22
N LYS A 57 -8.07 -18.66 -11.47
CA LYS A 57 -9.00 -17.93 -12.35
C LYS A 57 -10.34 -18.64 -12.57
N ASP A 58 -10.32 -19.96 -12.64
CA ASP A 58 -11.50 -20.79 -12.97
C ASP A 58 -12.22 -21.33 -11.72
N TYR A 59 -11.85 -20.86 -10.53
CA TYR A 59 -12.45 -21.30 -9.26
C TYR A 59 -13.26 -20.17 -8.62
N GLU A 60 -14.33 -20.53 -7.91
CA GLU A 60 -15.04 -19.59 -7.04
C GLU A 60 -14.18 -19.26 -5.82
N LEU A 61 -13.96 -17.96 -5.60
CA LEU A 61 -13.11 -17.47 -4.52
C LEU A 61 -13.96 -16.89 -3.38
N ILE A 62 -13.60 -17.28 -2.16
CA ILE A 62 -14.17 -16.73 -0.94
C ILE A 62 -13.31 -15.54 -0.52
N ASP A 63 -13.94 -14.40 -0.27
CA ASP A 63 -13.28 -13.24 0.33
C ASP A 63 -13.20 -13.41 1.85
N PHE A 64 -12.04 -13.81 2.34
CA PHE A 64 -11.77 -13.97 3.77
C PHE A 64 -11.64 -12.64 4.53
N ASN A 65 -11.55 -11.51 3.82
CA ASN A 65 -11.35 -10.18 4.39
C ASN A 65 -12.62 -9.34 4.42
N LYS A 66 -13.77 -9.90 4.03
CA LYS A 66 -15.07 -9.21 3.93
C LYS A 66 -15.53 -8.47 5.20
N ASN A 67 -15.03 -8.85 6.37
CA ASN A 67 -15.38 -8.24 7.67
C ASN A 67 -14.33 -7.24 8.19
N ALA A 68 -13.25 -6.98 7.44
CA ALA A 68 -12.24 -6.00 7.81
C ALA A 68 -12.73 -4.57 7.53
N ASN A 69 -13.78 -4.14 8.24
CA ASN A 69 -14.28 -2.76 8.15
C ASN A 69 -13.46 -1.85 9.06
N LEU A 70 -12.34 -1.34 8.53
CA LEU A 70 -11.65 -0.21 9.14
C LEU A 70 -12.54 1.03 9.03
N SER A 71 -13.00 1.54 10.18
CA SER A 71 -13.83 2.75 10.22
C SER A 71 -13.00 3.96 9.80
N PHE A 72 -13.55 4.78 8.90
CA PHE A 72 -12.94 6.05 8.47
C PHE A 72 -12.56 6.94 9.66
N ARG A 73 -13.40 6.95 10.72
CA ARG A 73 -13.13 7.70 11.95
C ARG A 73 -11.85 7.20 12.64
N THR A 74 -11.68 5.89 12.73
CA THR A 74 -10.49 5.28 13.33
C THR A 74 -9.25 5.56 12.47
N SER A 75 -9.37 5.46 11.14
CA SER A 75 -8.27 5.78 10.23
C SER A 75 -7.79 7.23 10.35
N ILE A 76 -8.71 8.20 10.49
CA ILE A 76 -8.34 9.61 10.73
C ILE A 76 -7.59 9.76 12.05
N VAL A 77 -8.08 9.16 13.12
CA VAL A 77 -7.44 9.29 14.44
C VAL A 77 -6.04 8.69 14.40
N ILE A 78 -5.89 7.51 13.79
CA ILE A 78 -4.58 6.88 13.60
C ILE A 78 -3.66 7.80 12.79
N PHE A 79 -4.14 8.31 11.65
CA PHE A 79 -3.37 9.22 10.80
C PHE A 79 -2.87 10.46 11.57
N LEU A 80 -3.76 11.15 12.30
CA LEU A 80 -3.38 12.33 13.09
C LEU A 80 -2.34 12.02 14.18
N VAL A 81 -2.42 10.84 14.80
CA VAL A 81 -1.42 10.41 15.80
C VAL A 81 -0.07 10.19 15.14
N PHE A 82 -0.03 9.54 13.97
CA PHE A 82 1.21 9.33 13.23
C PHE A 82 1.83 10.66 12.78
N GLU A 83 1.06 11.61 12.26
CA GLU A 83 1.59 12.93 11.88
C GLU A 83 2.24 13.66 13.06
N VAL A 84 1.66 13.58 14.27
CA VAL A 84 2.27 14.18 15.47
C VAL A 84 3.57 13.48 15.86
N ILE A 85 3.61 12.14 15.79
CA ILE A 85 4.80 11.35 16.09
C ILE A 85 5.92 11.70 15.10
N ASP A 86 5.61 11.73 13.82
CA ASP A 86 6.56 12.00 12.75
C ASP A 86 7.10 13.43 12.83
N TYR A 87 6.25 14.41 13.15
CA TYR A 87 6.72 15.77 13.41
C TYR A 87 7.79 15.84 14.50
N ILE A 88 7.64 15.03 15.55
CA ILE A 88 8.59 15.01 16.68
C ILE A 88 9.88 14.25 16.30
N GLN A 89 9.77 13.18 15.51
CA GLN A 89 10.89 12.28 15.20
C GLN A 89 11.69 12.67 13.96
N GLU A 90 11.04 13.32 12.98
CA GLU A 90 11.56 13.57 11.64
C GLU A 90 11.77 15.08 11.42
N ASP A 91 12.52 15.73 12.31
CA ASP A 91 12.96 17.13 12.17
C ASP A 91 11.84 18.15 11.82
N GLY A 92 10.65 17.94 12.39
CA GLY A 92 9.50 18.83 12.23
C GLY A 92 8.73 18.61 10.93
N PHE A 93 8.25 19.70 10.34
CA PHE A 93 7.26 19.64 9.25
C PHE A 93 7.82 19.01 7.97
N ILE A 94 9.08 19.28 7.66
CA ILE A 94 9.70 18.81 6.40
C ILE A 94 9.90 17.30 6.44
N GLY A 95 10.47 16.75 7.52
CA GLY A 95 10.68 15.32 7.59
C GLY A 95 9.36 14.56 7.79
N MET A 96 8.41 15.10 8.57
CA MET A 96 7.03 14.57 8.63
C MET A 96 6.42 14.39 7.24
N ILE A 97 6.47 15.43 6.40
CA ILE A 97 5.96 15.34 5.03
C ILE A 97 6.77 14.35 4.19
N SER A 98 8.09 14.23 4.37
CA SER A 98 8.90 13.30 3.58
C SER A 98 8.50 11.83 3.78
N GLN A 99 7.92 11.47 4.93
CA GLN A 99 7.43 10.13 5.23
C GLN A 99 6.17 9.72 4.45
N TRP A 100 5.44 10.67 3.85
CA TRP A 100 4.18 10.37 3.16
C TRP A 100 4.35 9.41 1.98
N PHE A 101 5.44 9.51 1.24
CA PHE A 101 5.76 8.60 0.14
C PHE A 101 6.02 7.18 0.65
N PHE A 102 6.82 7.05 1.71
CA PHE A 102 7.04 5.77 2.38
C PHE A 102 5.71 5.12 2.80
N TYR A 103 4.83 5.87 3.49
CA TYR A 103 3.51 5.37 3.89
C TYR A 103 2.64 4.97 2.71
N TRP A 104 2.70 5.71 1.60
CA TRP A 104 1.99 5.37 0.39
C TRP A 104 2.48 4.04 -0.20
N VAL A 105 3.79 3.81 -0.24
CA VAL A 105 4.38 2.53 -0.67
C VAL A 105 4.00 1.38 0.28
N MET A 106 4.05 1.61 1.60
CA MET A 106 3.63 0.63 2.60
C MET A 106 2.13 0.27 2.47
N GLY A 107 1.29 1.25 2.13
CA GLY A 107 -0.11 1.04 1.81
C GLY A 107 -0.31 0.10 0.61
N LEU A 108 0.47 0.27 -0.45
CA LEU A 108 0.47 -0.65 -1.60
C LEU A 108 0.92 -2.05 -1.19
N ILE A 109 2.01 -2.17 -0.44
CA ILE A 109 2.53 -3.45 0.06
C ILE A 109 1.45 -4.18 0.87
N ALA A 110 0.78 -3.48 1.80
CA ALA A 110 -0.28 -4.04 2.62
C ALA A 110 -1.45 -4.56 1.76
N LEU A 111 -1.87 -3.81 0.73
CA LEU A 111 -2.91 -4.26 -0.20
C LEU A 111 -2.51 -5.53 -0.95
N PHE A 112 -1.28 -5.58 -1.48
CA PHE A 112 -0.77 -6.78 -2.14
C PHE A 112 -0.77 -7.98 -1.20
N LEU A 113 -0.29 -7.81 0.04
CA LEU A 113 -0.23 -8.89 1.03
C LEU A 113 -1.63 -9.41 1.39
N ILE A 114 -2.60 -8.52 1.62
CA ILE A 114 -3.98 -8.88 1.94
C ILE A 114 -4.58 -9.76 0.84
N GLU A 115 -4.39 -9.38 -0.42
CA GLU A 115 -4.88 -10.14 -1.58
C GLU A 115 -4.12 -11.46 -1.76
N ILE A 116 -2.79 -11.46 -1.65
CA ILE A 116 -1.98 -12.68 -1.75
C ILE A 116 -2.38 -13.69 -0.67
N ILE A 117 -2.60 -13.23 0.57
CA ILE A 117 -3.06 -14.07 1.68
C ILE A 117 -4.46 -14.63 1.40
N ASN A 118 -5.36 -13.80 0.85
CA ASN A 118 -6.70 -14.23 0.46
C ASN A 118 -6.65 -15.33 -0.61
N TYR A 119 -5.81 -15.16 -1.64
CA TYR A 119 -5.59 -16.20 -2.65
C TYR A 119 -4.94 -17.46 -2.08
N LEU A 120 -3.95 -17.33 -1.20
CA LEU A 120 -3.28 -18.46 -0.57
C LEU A 120 -4.29 -19.31 0.21
N LYS A 121 -5.19 -18.69 0.97
CA LYS A 121 -6.26 -19.38 1.70
C LYS A 121 -7.20 -20.13 0.74
N ASN A 122 -7.64 -19.48 -0.34
CA ASN A 122 -8.46 -20.13 -1.37
C ASN A 122 -7.74 -21.31 -2.02
N TYR A 123 -6.47 -21.15 -2.38
CA TYR A 123 -5.65 -22.23 -2.96
C TYR A 123 -5.55 -23.45 -2.05
N VAL A 124 -5.33 -23.24 -0.74
CA VAL A 124 -5.28 -24.32 0.24
C VAL A 124 -6.61 -25.04 0.35
N LEU A 125 -7.74 -24.32 0.34
CA LEU A 125 -9.08 -24.92 0.41
C LEU A 125 -9.40 -25.76 -0.82
N ILE A 126 -9.17 -25.22 -2.02
CA ILE A 126 -9.41 -25.93 -3.28
C ILE A 126 -8.55 -27.18 -3.37
N LYS A 127 -7.27 -27.09 -3.00
CA LYS A 127 -6.36 -28.24 -2.97
C LYS A 127 -6.82 -29.33 -2.00
N LYS A 128 -7.46 -28.98 -0.89
CA LYS A 128 -8.05 -29.95 0.04
C LYS A 128 -9.34 -30.58 -0.49
N ALA A 129 -10.11 -29.87 -1.31
CA ALA A 129 -11.36 -30.37 -1.87
C ALA A 129 -11.16 -31.31 -3.08
N ILE A 130 -10.07 -31.13 -3.83
CA ILE A 130 -9.73 -31.96 -5.01
C ILE A 130 -9.00 -33.26 -4.62
N LYS A 131 -8.47 -33.33 -3.39
CA LYS A 131 -7.71 -34.48 -2.87
C LYS A 131 -8.60 -35.40 -2.05
#